data_AF-A0A370G682-F1
#
_entry.id   AF-A0A370G682-F1
#
_cell.length_a   1.000
_cell.length_b   1.000
_cell.length_c   1.000
_cell.angle_alpha   90.00
_cell.angle_beta   90.00
_cell.angle_gamma   90.00
#
_symmetry.space_group_name_H-M   'P 1'
#
loop_
_entity.id
_entity.type
_entity.pdbx_description
1 polymer ?
#
loop_
_entity_poly.entity_id
_entity_poly.type
_entity_poly.pdbx_seq_one_letter_code
_entity_poly.pdbx_strand_id
1 'polypeptide(L)' 'MREVATRILARGTTSFLHCYATNAGTITLYESLGFAPFQTVAAAVFSSA' A
#
# COMPACT_ATOMS: atom_id res chain seq x y z
N MET A 1 3.48 -1.41 -9.95
CA MET A 1 3.40 -0.56 -8.73
C MET A 1 4.42 0.57 -8.71
N ARG A 2 5.71 0.33 -8.99
CA ARG A 2 6.73 1.40 -9.02
C ARG A 2 6.34 2.61 -9.88
N GLU A 3 5.98 2.38 -11.15
CA GLU A 3 5.58 3.46 -12.07
C GLU A 3 4.39 4.28 -11.56
N VAL A 4 3.35 3.61 -11.05
CA VAL A 4 2.16 4.29 -10.50
C VAL A 4 2.52 5.14 -9.29
N ALA A 5 3.31 4.60 -8.36
CA ALA A 5 3.79 5.34 -7.20
C ALA A 5 4.61 6.56 -7.60
N THR A 6 5.52 6.43 -8.56
CA THR A 6 6.32 7.56 -9.10
C THR A 6 5.43 8.64 -9.70
N ARG A 7 4.39 8.27 -10.46
CA ARG A 7 3.44 9.25 -11.03
C ARG A 7 2.59 9.96 -9.99
N ILE A 8 2.19 9.28 -8.90
CA ILE A 8 1.47 9.89 -7.78
C ILE A 8 2.36 10.92 -7.08
N LEU A 9 3.62 10.56 -6.82
CA LEU A 9 4.61 11.45 -6.23
C LEU A 9 4.90 12.65 -7.14
N ALA A 10 5.01 12.45 -8.45
CA ALA A 10 5.23 13.52 -9.43
C ALA A 10 4.09 14.56 -9.48
N ARG A 11 2.88 14.19 -9.03
CA ARG A 11 1.74 15.12 -8.87
C ARG A 11 1.77 15.88 -7.55
N GLY A 12 2.78 15.68 -6.70
CA GLY A 12 2.89 16.29 -5.38
C GLY A 12 1.99 15.65 -4.33
N THR A 13 1.50 14.43 -4.58
CA THR A 13 0.61 13.69 -3.66
C THR A 13 1.33 12.50 -3.03
N THR A 14 0.91 12.12 -1.82
CA THR A 14 1.47 10.97 -1.11
C THR A 14 0.94 9.65 -1.67
N SER A 15 1.84 8.80 -2.15
CA SER A 15 1.49 7.42 -2.50
C SER A 15 1.40 6.57 -1.23
N PHE A 16 0.26 5.91 -1.01
CA PHE A 16 0.05 4.97 0.09
C PHE A 16 -0.79 3.77 -0.38
N LEU A 17 -0.75 2.69 0.38
CA LEU A 17 -1.55 1.50 0.15
C LEU A 17 -1.79 0.73 1.45
N HIS A 18 -2.79 -0.14 1.43
CA HIS A 18 -2.98 -1.14 2.47
C HIS A 18 -2.60 -2.52 1.91
N CYS A 19 -2.04 -3.35 2.77
CA CYS A 19 -1.87 -4.79 2.53
C CYS A 19 -2.28 -5.55 3.79
N TYR A 20 -2.56 -6.85 3.64
CA TYR A 20 -2.86 -7.69 4.80
C TYR A 20 -1.65 -7.74 5.74
N ALA A 21 -1.88 -7.50 7.03
CA ALA A 21 -0.84 -7.49 8.05
C ALA A 21 -0.06 -8.82 8.16
N THR A 22 -0.69 -9.93 7.74
CA THR A 22 -0.08 -11.28 7.74
C THR A 22 0.67 -11.60 6.45
N ASN A 23 0.64 -10.74 5.43
CA ASN A 23 1.29 -10.99 4.14
C ASN A 23 2.72 -10.43 4.13
N ALA A 24 3.64 -11.16 4.77
CA ALA A 24 5.04 -10.77 4.89
C ALA A 24 5.72 -10.52 3.54
N GLY A 25 5.45 -11.35 2.52
CA GLY A 25 6.04 -11.18 1.19
C GLY A 25 5.63 -9.87 0.51
N THR A 26 4.38 -9.45 0.71
CA THR A 26 3.88 -8.17 0.19
C THR A 26 4.48 -6.98 0.94
N ILE A 27 4.64 -7.09 2.26
CA ILE A 27 5.32 -6.07 3.08
C ILE A 27 6.76 -5.87 2.56
N THR A 28 7.54 -6.95 2.46
CA THR A 28 8.92 -6.87 1.95
C THR A 28 9.01 -6.33 0.53
N LEU A 29 8.06 -6.71 -0.35
CA LEU A 29 7.99 -6.15 -1.70
C LEU A 29 7.80 -4.63 -1.64
N TYR A 30 6.85 -4.12 -0.86
CA TYR A 30 6.59 -2.67 -0.81
C TYR A 30 7.70 -1.89 -0.12
N GLU A 31 8.36 -2.46 0.89
CA GLU A 31 9.59 -1.90 1.46
C GLU A 31 10.69 -1.74 0.39
N SER A 32 10.90 -2.75 -0.47
CA SER A 32 11.86 -2.66 -1.58
C SER A 32 11.52 -1.61 -2.65
N LEU A 33 10.26 -1.16 -2.68
CA LEU A 33 9.77 -0.08 -3.53
C LEU A 33 9.85 1.30 -2.85
N GLY A 34 10.28 1.36 -1.58
CA GLY A 34 10.45 2.60 -0.80
C GLY A 34 9.24 2.98 0.06
N PHE A 35 8.24 2.10 0.22
CA PHE A 35 7.16 2.32 1.18
C PHE A 35 7.61 1.91 2.59
N ALA A 36 6.98 2.48 3.60
CA ALA A 36 7.21 2.13 5.01
C ALA A 36 5.87 1.92 5.73
N PRO A 37 5.81 1.04 6.76
CA PRO A 37 4.64 0.91 7.61
C PRO A 37 4.26 2.26 8.25
N PHE A 38 2.97 2.58 8.23
CA PHE A 38 2.43 3.79 8.86
C PHE A 38 1.49 3.47 10.01
N GLN A 39 0.54 2.56 9.79
CA GLN A 39 -0.43 2.13 10.80
C GLN A 39 -1.07 0.79 10.42
N THR A 40 -1.62 0.09 11.41
CA THR A 40 -2.51 -1.06 11.20
C THR A 40 -3.96 -0.58 11.11
N VAL A 41 -4.69 -1.07 10.11
CA VAL A 41 -6.10 -0.75 9.91
C VAL A 41 -6.94 -2.01 9.96
N ALA A 42 -8.06 -1.98 10.69
CA ALA A 42 -9.10 -3.00 10.60
C ALA A 42 -10.03 -2.66 9.43
N ALA A 43 -10.04 -3.49 8.38
CA ALA A 43 -10.86 -3.28 7.19
C ALA A 43 -11.85 -4.44 7.02
N ALA A 44 -13.11 -4.12 6.71
CA ALA A 44 -14.14 -5.08 6.36
C ALA A 44 -14.69 -4.74 4.97
N VAL A 45 -14.94 -5.76 4.15
CA VAL A 45 -15.57 -5.61 2.83
C VAL A 45 -16.99 -6.15 2.94
N PHE A 46 -17.97 -5.30 2.61
CA PHE A 46 -19.36 -5.71 2.48
C PHE A 46 -19.68 -5.89 1.01
N SER A 47 -20.26 -7.03 0.66
CA SER A 47 -20.85 -7.25 -0.67
C SER A 47 -22.34 -7.56 -0.50
N SER A 48 -23.19 -6.88 -1.27
CA SER A 48 -24.57 -7.35 -1.50
C SER A 48 -24.54 -8.36 -2.66
N ALA A 49 -25.25 -9.47 -2.49
CA ALA A 49 -25.50 -10.44 -3.57
C ALA A 49 -26.46 -9.86 -4.62
#